data_AF-A0AAD1US41-F1
#
_entry.id   AF-A0AAD1US41-F1
#
_cell.length_a   1.000
_cell.length_b   1.000
_cell.length_c   1.000
_cell.angle_alpha   90.00
_cell.angle_beta   90.00
_cell.angle_gamma   90.00
#
_symmetry.space_group_name_H-M   'P 1'
#
loop_
_entity.id
_entity.type
_entity.pdbx_description
1 polymer ?
#
loop_
_entity_poly.entity_id
_entity_poly.type
_entity_poly.pdbx_seq_one_letter_code
_entity_poly.pdbx_strand_id
1 'polypeptide(L)'
;MTILAFKSSCTALIICTLFSIISPATGESCYSVNCETQPNKCATKSNTDYTILISDQCDADVQRCEINDNYSGVCRRLNYYNALSVKFPGEKCSYPSWTEECRYGTQKCEDGVCESVGHNGKCSESRDCPSHQYCAGSSGTSFDGTCTKFKEIGQECTHRHECGRTATCWYRNTYSGVNGRCKDYFQISSGDSTNKVWNEFGTYTQNEDDSHLLCQSQYYNTDTGICEDGNLSLEKGKECTADTDCPSDKTGVFAKCSCGWSSTGKKYCDVLAGDEEWEDARTAFKTYFDATKDDCNVASRWGECNVPKLYKDWRCKKLKAENYAYLLYNKTELTCMETLKKSLPIFKDIEEFCDDAFTFSKLSVVAIICVMLTLEVFQ
;
A
#
# COMPACT_ATOMS: atom_id res chain seq x y z
N MET A 1 -66.26 -53.65 -37.27
CA MET A 1 -64.84 -53.24 -37.19
C MET A 1 -64.80 -51.73 -37.22
N THR A 2 -64.13 -50.95 -36.38
CA THR A 2 -63.65 -51.02 -34.99
C THR A 2 -63.41 -49.53 -34.64
N ILE A 3 -63.65 -49.18 -33.39
CA ILE A 3 -63.46 -47.86 -32.74
C ILE A 3 -62.02 -47.31 -32.88
N LEU A 4 -61.85 -45.97 -32.90
CA LEU A 4 -60.78 -45.11 -32.29
C LEU A 4 -60.67 -43.79 -33.11
N ALA A 5 -60.92 -42.55 -32.65
CA ALA A 5 -60.62 -41.79 -31.42
C ALA A 5 -59.14 -41.33 -31.25
N PHE A 6 -58.99 -40.02 -30.95
CA PHE A 6 -57.81 -39.28 -30.43
C PHE A 6 -56.69 -38.89 -31.43
N LYS A 7 -55.99 -37.74 -31.36
CA LYS A 7 -55.85 -36.71 -30.31
C LYS A 7 -55.32 -35.41 -30.94
N SER A 8 -55.83 -34.29 -30.43
CA SER A 8 -55.24 -32.95 -30.53
C SER A 8 -53.93 -32.87 -29.73
N SER A 9 -52.93 -32.16 -30.25
CA SER A 9 -51.76 -31.72 -29.49
C SER A 9 -51.54 -30.23 -29.69
N CYS A 10 -52.08 -29.44 -28.76
CA CYS A 10 -51.62 -28.11 -28.44
C CYS A 10 -50.16 -28.16 -28.01
N THR A 11 -49.28 -27.49 -28.74
CA THR A 11 -47.92 -27.21 -28.29
C THR A 11 -47.98 -25.98 -27.39
N ALA A 12 -48.01 -26.22 -26.07
CA ALA A 12 -47.85 -25.17 -25.07
C ALA A 12 -46.38 -24.74 -25.03
N LEU A 13 -46.14 -23.48 -25.37
CA LEU A 13 -44.84 -22.81 -25.24
C LEU A 13 -44.59 -22.58 -23.74
N ILE A 14 -43.77 -23.44 -23.12
CA ILE A 14 -43.30 -23.25 -21.75
C ILE A 14 -42.23 -22.17 -21.78
N ILE A 15 -42.61 -20.94 -21.47
CA ILE A 15 -41.69 -19.86 -21.13
C ILE A 15 -41.14 -20.20 -19.74
N CYS A 16 -40.00 -20.89 -19.69
CA CYS A 16 -39.18 -21.00 -18.49
C CYS A 16 -38.62 -19.61 -18.16
N THR A 17 -39.36 -18.85 -17.35
CA THR A 17 -38.77 -17.75 -16.57
C THR A 17 -37.84 -18.36 -15.54
N LEU A 18 -36.59 -18.60 -15.94
CA LEU A 18 -35.45 -18.71 -15.04
C LEU A 18 -35.30 -17.34 -14.37
N PHE A 19 -36.02 -17.15 -13.26
CA PHE A 19 -35.59 -16.22 -12.23
C PHE A 19 -34.27 -16.78 -11.70
N SER A 20 -33.16 -16.31 -12.28
CA SER A 20 -31.87 -16.36 -11.63
C SER A 20 -32.06 -15.66 -10.29
N ILE A 21 -32.13 -16.44 -9.21
CA ILE A 21 -31.98 -15.94 -7.86
C ILE A 21 -30.54 -15.43 -7.83
N ILE A 22 -30.38 -14.14 -8.09
CA ILE A 22 -29.17 -13.40 -7.78
C ILE A 22 -29.08 -13.48 -6.26
N SER A 23 -28.35 -14.48 -5.75
CA SER A 23 -27.85 -14.41 -4.39
C SER A 23 -27.12 -13.08 -4.30
N PRO A 24 -27.51 -12.13 -3.42
CA PRO A 24 -26.69 -10.96 -3.19
C PRO A 24 -25.32 -11.51 -2.81
N ALA A 25 -24.30 -11.14 -3.59
CA ALA A 25 -22.92 -11.32 -3.18
C ALA A 25 -22.87 -10.86 -1.72
N THR A 26 -22.39 -11.72 -0.83
CA THR A 26 -22.31 -11.45 0.61
C THR A 26 -21.47 -10.19 0.79
N GLY A 27 -22.13 -9.04 0.76
CA GLY A 27 -21.48 -7.75 0.83
C GLY A 27 -20.82 -7.67 2.17
N GLU A 28 -19.49 -7.56 2.16
CA GLU A 28 -18.70 -7.34 3.35
C GLU A 28 -19.35 -6.20 4.14
N SER A 29 -19.88 -6.50 5.32
CA SER A 29 -20.62 -5.54 6.14
C SER A 29 -19.62 -4.65 6.85
N CYS A 30 -19.73 -3.34 6.68
CA CYS A 30 -18.81 -2.41 7.31
C CYS A 30 -19.10 -2.27 8.79
N TYR A 31 -18.05 -2.03 9.56
CA TYR A 31 -18.22 -1.74 10.97
C TYR A 31 -18.81 -0.33 11.14
N SER A 32 -19.89 -0.22 11.91
CA SER A 32 -20.31 1.04 12.48
C SER A 32 -19.43 1.38 13.67
N VAL A 33 -19.20 2.67 13.92
CA VAL A 33 -18.41 3.12 15.06
C VAL A 33 -19.22 4.03 15.94
N ASN A 34 -19.32 3.68 17.22
CA ASN A 34 -19.98 4.52 18.22
C ASN A 34 -18.99 4.89 19.32
N CYS A 35 -19.02 6.15 19.72
CA CYS A 35 -18.22 6.66 20.82
C CYS A 35 -18.99 6.44 22.13
N GLU A 36 -18.48 5.60 23.02
CA GLU A 36 -19.10 5.30 24.31
C GLU A 36 -18.03 5.12 25.39
N THR A 37 -18.25 5.72 26.56
CA THR A 37 -17.32 5.59 27.69
C THR A 37 -17.38 4.19 28.29
N GLN A 38 -16.23 3.50 28.38
CA GLN A 38 -16.14 2.15 28.93
C GLN A 38 -15.07 2.07 30.04
N PRO A 39 -15.35 1.44 31.20
CA PRO A 39 -14.34 1.25 32.23
C PRO A 39 -13.29 0.23 31.77
N ASN A 40 -11.99 0.58 31.85
CA ASN A 40 -10.83 -0.29 31.58
C ASN A 40 -10.72 -0.87 30.15
N LYS A 41 -11.57 -0.46 29.22
CA LYS A 41 -11.52 -0.85 27.80
C LYS A 41 -11.63 0.39 26.95
N CYS A 42 -10.87 0.41 25.87
CA CYS A 42 -10.87 1.53 24.94
C CYS A 42 -11.49 1.19 23.59
N ALA A 43 -11.62 -0.10 23.26
CA ALA A 43 -12.46 -0.53 22.14
C ALA A 43 -13.11 -1.89 22.44
N THR A 44 -14.37 -2.03 22.07
CA THR A 44 -15.08 -3.32 22.12
C THR A 44 -15.84 -3.51 20.82
N LYS A 45 -15.48 -4.54 20.07
CA LYS A 45 -16.30 -5.03 18.95
C LYS A 45 -17.51 -5.80 19.48
N SER A 46 -18.69 -5.43 19.01
CA SER A 46 -19.90 -6.18 19.20
C SER A 46 -19.96 -7.38 18.23
N ASN A 47 -20.37 -8.52 18.76
CA ASN A 47 -20.44 -9.77 18.01
C ASN A 47 -21.72 -9.91 17.17
N THR A 48 -22.71 -9.03 17.34
CA THR A 48 -24.06 -9.21 16.79
C THR A 48 -24.43 -8.23 15.69
N ASP A 49 -23.86 -7.03 15.65
CA ASP A 49 -24.32 -5.91 14.82
C ASP A 49 -23.19 -5.21 14.06
N TYR A 50 -21.96 -5.77 14.04
CA TYR A 50 -20.79 -5.14 13.43
C TYR A 50 -20.50 -3.72 13.99
N THR A 51 -20.90 -3.43 15.22
CA THR A 51 -20.56 -2.15 15.87
C THR A 51 -19.21 -2.25 16.60
N ILE A 52 -18.36 -1.25 16.45
CA ILE A 52 -17.18 -1.02 17.30
C ILE A 52 -17.49 0.13 18.24
N LEU A 53 -17.50 -0.16 19.55
CA LEU A 53 -17.63 0.83 20.60
C LEU A 53 -16.25 1.31 20.99
N ILE A 54 -15.99 2.61 20.91
CA ILE A 54 -14.70 3.21 21.27
C ILE A 54 -14.90 4.11 22.48
N SER A 55 -14.07 3.92 23.50
CA SER A 55 -13.98 4.84 24.61
C SER A 55 -12.79 5.78 24.44
N ASP A 56 -13.06 7.06 24.68
CA ASP A 56 -12.08 8.14 24.74
C ASP A 56 -11.27 8.17 26.05
N GLN A 57 -11.60 7.32 27.03
CA GLN A 57 -11.02 7.38 28.37
C GLN A 57 -10.26 6.11 28.72
N CYS A 58 -8.94 6.16 28.55
CA CYS A 58 -8.05 5.41 29.42
C CYS A 58 -7.73 6.27 30.65
N ASP A 59 -7.63 5.66 31.83
CA ASP A 59 -7.31 6.37 33.09
C ASP A 59 -6.05 7.25 32.94
N ALA A 60 -5.92 8.31 33.76
CA ALA A 60 -4.83 9.30 33.65
C ALA A 60 -3.40 8.72 33.66
N ASP A 61 -3.21 7.55 34.28
CA ASP A 61 -1.93 6.83 34.35
C ASP A 61 -1.66 5.95 33.11
N VAL A 62 -2.62 5.84 32.18
CA VAL A 62 -2.68 4.86 31.10
C VAL A 62 -2.88 5.59 29.77
N GLN A 63 -1.79 5.79 29.03
CA GLN A 63 -1.73 6.81 27.98
C GLN A 63 -2.05 6.32 26.56
N ARG A 64 -2.26 5.01 26.34
CA ARG A 64 -2.53 4.48 25.00
C ARG A 64 -3.58 3.37 25.00
N CYS A 65 -4.47 3.40 24.00
CA CYS A 65 -5.34 2.29 23.65
C CYS A 65 -4.63 1.38 22.64
N GLU A 66 -4.45 0.10 22.97
CA GLU A 66 -3.94 -0.91 22.04
C GLU A 66 -5.09 -1.74 21.50
N ILE A 67 -5.41 -1.57 20.22
CA ILE A 67 -6.46 -2.30 19.52
C ILE A 67 -5.83 -3.41 18.68
N ASN A 68 -6.31 -4.64 18.84
CA ASN A 68 -5.87 -5.78 18.03
C ASN A 68 -6.68 -5.91 16.71
N ASP A 69 -6.32 -6.89 15.88
CA ASP A 69 -6.98 -7.14 14.59
C ASP A 69 -8.47 -7.51 14.71
N ASN A 70 -8.93 -7.90 15.90
CA ASN A 70 -10.34 -8.16 16.19
C ASN A 70 -11.10 -6.92 16.69
N TYR A 71 -10.49 -5.73 16.60
CA TYR A 71 -11.04 -4.46 17.08
C TYR A 71 -11.40 -4.47 18.58
N SER A 72 -10.67 -5.27 19.36
CA SER A 72 -10.74 -5.28 20.82
C SER A 72 -9.56 -4.48 21.37
N GLY A 73 -9.84 -3.52 22.23
CA GLY A 73 -8.90 -2.52 22.72
C GLY A 73 -8.74 -2.53 24.24
N VAL A 74 -7.49 -2.62 24.70
CA VAL A 74 -7.14 -2.52 26.13
C VAL A 74 -6.28 -1.29 26.37
N CYS A 75 -6.57 -0.55 27.44
CA CYS A 75 -5.76 0.57 27.87
C CYS A 75 -4.42 0.07 28.44
N ARG A 76 -3.30 0.55 27.89
CA ARG A 76 -1.94 0.23 28.35
C ARG A 76 -1.14 1.47 28.72
N ARG A 77 -0.27 1.30 29.71
CA ARG A 77 0.74 2.31 30.06
C ARG A 77 1.74 2.41 28.92
N LEU A 78 2.14 3.64 28.59
CA LEU A 78 3.19 3.87 27.59
C LEU A 78 4.49 3.24 28.09
N ASN A 79 4.91 2.17 27.42
CA ASN A 79 6.25 1.64 27.58
C ASN A 79 7.09 2.25 26.45
N TYR A 80 7.91 3.24 26.76
CA TYR A 80 8.76 3.97 25.82
C TYR A 80 9.96 3.14 25.33
N TYR A 81 9.76 1.86 25.03
CA TYR A 81 10.73 1.11 24.23
C TYR A 81 10.49 1.48 22.77
N ASN A 82 11.12 2.57 22.35
CA ASN A 82 11.28 2.84 20.93
C ASN A 82 12.11 1.68 20.37
N ALA A 83 11.50 0.82 19.57
CA ALA A 83 12.27 -0.09 18.74
C ALA A 83 13.17 0.78 17.87
N LEU A 84 14.48 0.69 18.07
CA LEU A 84 15.45 1.45 17.29
C LEU A 84 15.25 1.08 15.82
N SER A 85 15.22 2.09 14.94
CA SER A 85 15.16 1.85 13.51
C SER A 85 16.44 1.14 13.09
N VAL A 86 16.31 -0.06 12.53
CA VAL A 86 17.45 -0.78 11.97
C VAL A 86 18.05 0.04 10.82
N LYS A 87 19.37 0.23 10.86
CA LYS A 87 20.17 0.97 9.87
C LYS A 87 21.01 0.03 9.01
N PHE A 88 21.20 0.42 7.75
CA PHE A 88 22.01 -0.29 6.75
C PHE A 88 23.40 0.33 6.60
N PRO A 89 24.38 -0.41 6.03
CA PRO A 89 25.70 0.15 5.76
C PRO A 89 25.62 1.39 4.87
N GLY A 90 26.33 2.44 5.26
CA GLY A 90 26.27 3.77 4.62
C GLY A 90 25.24 4.74 5.23
N GLU A 91 24.40 4.28 6.16
CA GLU A 91 23.46 5.14 6.87
C GLU A 91 24.05 5.75 8.14
N LYS A 92 23.57 6.94 8.51
CA LYS A 92 24.00 7.62 9.74
C LYS A 92 23.57 6.87 11.00
N CYS A 93 24.46 6.78 11.98
CA CYS A 93 24.24 6.13 13.27
C CYS A 93 24.74 7.02 14.42
N SER A 94 24.24 6.76 15.63
CA SER A 94 24.60 7.54 16.83
C SER A 94 25.07 6.66 17.99
N TYR A 95 26.04 7.15 18.76
CA TYR A 95 26.47 6.54 20.02
C TYR A 95 25.47 6.87 21.15
N PRO A 96 25.12 5.95 22.07
CA PRO A 96 25.69 4.61 22.32
C PRO A 96 24.89 3.42 21.74
N SER A 97 23.77 3.64 21.05
CA SER A 97 22.82 2.61 20.59
C SER A 97 23.22 1.92 19.28
N TRP A 98 24.41 2.17 18.75
CA TRP A 98 24.85 1.71 17.44
C TRP A 98 24.86 0.19 17.25
N THR A 99 25.09 -0.61 18.30
CA THR A 99 25.03 -2.09 18.19
C THR A 99 23.63 -2.59 17.86
N GLU A 100 22.60 -1.84 18.25
CA GLU A 100 21.20 -2.16 18.00
C GLU A 100 20.68 -1.45 16.71
N GLU A 101 21.28 -0.32 16.35
CA GLU A 101 20.97 0.42 15.11
C GLU A 101 21.64 -0.21 13.88
N CYS A 102 22.97 -0.38 13.85
CA CYS A 102 23.70 -0.94 12.72
C CYS A 102 23.64 -2.47 12.70
N ARG A 103 22.50 -3.04 12.30
CA ARG A 103 22.28 -4.49 12.36
C ARG A 103 23.04 -5.29 11.29
N TYR A 104 23.41 -4.63 10.20
CA TYR A 104 24.01 -5.27 9.02
C TYR A 104 25.44 -4.77 8.76
N GLY A 105 26.19 -5.47 7.92
CA GLY A 105 27.59 -5.14 7.63
C GLY A 105 28.53 -5.62 8.74
N THR A 106 29.43 -4.76 9.22
CA THR A 106 30.32 -5.10 10.34
C THR A 106 29.67 -4.90 11.71
N GLN A 107 28.45 -4.36 11.73
CA GLN A 107 27.71 -4.00 12.93
C GLN A 107 28.40 -2.94 13.80
N LYS A 108 29.16 -2.04 13.16
CA LYS A 108 29.84 -0.92 13.81
C LYS A 108 29.37 0.42 13.27
N CYS A 109 29.44 1.43 14.12
CA CYS A 109 29.26 2.82 13.76
C CYS A 109 30.63 3.51 13.79
N GLU A 110 31.24 3.70 12.62
CA GLU A 110 32.54 4.35 12.46
C GLU A 110 32.31 5.73 11.83
N ASP A 111 32.89 6.78 12.41
CA ASP A 111 32.70 8.17 11.97
C ASP A 111 31.22 8.62 11.81
N GLY A 112 30.33 8.03 12.61
CA GLY A 112 28.89 8.34 12.59
C GLY A 112 28.12 7.67 11.44
N VAL A 113 28.69 6.65 10.79
CA VAL A 113 28.05 5.88 9.71
C VAL A 113 28.18 4.38 9.96
N CYS A 114 27.14 3.60 9.63
CA CYS A 114 27.18 2.15 9.74
C CYS A 114 28.18 1.56 8.73
N GLU A 115 29.16 0.82 9.23
CA GLU A 115 30.26 0.27 8.43
C GLU A 115 29.82 -1.00 7.68
N SER A 116 30.14 -1.06 6.38
CA SER A 116 29.93 -2.24 5.52
C SER A 116 31.08 -3.25 5.63
N VAL A 117 30.87 -4.51 5.23
CA VAL A 117 31.97 -5.49 5.12
C VAL A 117 33.00 -5.16 4.00
N GLY A 118 32.74 -4.12 3.20
CA GLY A 118 33.63 -3.63 2.15
C GLY A 118 33.58 -4.43 0.85
N HIS A 119 34.28 -3.95 -0.17
CA HIS A 119 34.39 -4.64 -1.46
C HIS A 119 35.15 -5.96 -1.30
N ASN A 120 34.62 -7.04 -1.90
CA ASN A 120 35.10 -8.40 -1.70
C ASN A 120 35.03 -8.92 -0.25
N GLY A 121 34.35 -8.19 0.64
CA GLY A 121 34.03 -8.66 1.98
C GLY A 121 33.08 -9.85 1.94
N LYS A 122 33.21 -10.75 2.93
CA LYS A 122 32.28 -11.86 3.10
C LYS A 122 30.93 -11.35 3.57
N CYS A 123 29.86 -11.81 2.92
CA CYS A 123 28.50 -11.40 3.20
C CYS A 123 27.58 -12.62 3.25
N SER A 124 26.53 -12.50 4.06
CA SER A 124 25.42 -13.45 4.11
C SER A 124 24.23 -12.97 3.29
N GLU A 125 24.06 -11.65 3.15
CA GLU A 125 22.98 -11.08 2.36
C GLU A 125 23.37 -9.71 1.78
N SER A 126 22.63 -9.22 0.79
CA SER A 126 22.97 -7.96 0.10
C SER A 126 22.94 -6.73 1.01
N ARG A 127 22.26 -6.83 2.16
CA ARG A 127 22.22 -5.82 3.21
C ARG A 127 23.54 -5.66 3.96
N ASP A 128 24.46 -6.62 3.87
CA ASP A 128 25.79 -6.53 4.48
C ASP A 128 26.76 -5.67 3.65
N CYS A 129 26.43 -5.47 2.38
CA CYS A 129 27.30 -4.84 1.40
C CYS A 129 27.17 -3.30 1.39
N PRO A 130 28.17 -2.58 0.84
CA PRO A 130 28.06 -1.14 0.55
C PRO A 130 26.86 -0.79 -0.36
N SER A 131 26.49 0.49 -0.42
CA SER A 131 25.36 1.02 -1.23
C SER A 131 25.38 0.62 -2.71
N HIS A 132 26.57 0.48 -3.30
CA HIS A 132 26.76 0.15 -4.72
C HIS A 132 27.06 -1.33 -5.01
N GLN A 133 26.80 -2.21 -4.04
CA GLN A 133 27.17 -3.61 -4.13
C GLN A 133 26.06 -4.53 -3.65
N TYR A 134 26.10 -5.77 -4.12
CA TYR A 134 25.22 -6.84 -3.67
C TYR A 134 26.05 -8.04 -3.23
N CYS A 135 25.41 -8.96 -2.50
CA CYS A 135 26.08 -10.17 -2.04
C CYS A 135 25.95 -11.28 -3.09
N ALA A 136 27.03 -11.54 -3.84
CA ALA A 136 27.05 -12.59 -4.85
C ALA A 136 27.41 -13.95 -4.24
N GLY A 137 26.67 -14.99 -4.64
CA GLY A 137 26.95 -16.37 -4.25
C GLY A 137 26.45 -16.77 -2.87
N SER A 138 25.69 -15.92 -2.16
CA SER A 138 25.05 -16.31 -0.91
C SER A 138 23.82 -17.20 -1.15
N SER A 139 23.69 -18.25 -0.35
CA SER A 139 22.48 -19.07 -0.24
C SER A 139 21.69 -18.79 1.05
N GLY A 140 21.51 -17.51 1.42
CA GLY A 140 20.62 -17.04 2.50
C GLY A 140 20.95 -17.50 3.93
N THR A 141 21.81 -18.50 4.09
CA THR A 141 22.24 -19.11 5.36
C THR A 141 23.75 -19.32 5.41
N SER A 142 24.46 -19.12 4.29
CA SER A 142 25.90 -19.27 4.17
C SER A 142 26.60 -17.90 4.06
N PHE A 143 27.65 -17.70 4.85
CA PHE A 143 28.56 -16.53 4.77
C PHE A 143 29.64 -16.70 3.68
N ASP A 144 29.35 -17.50 2.65
CA ASP A 144 30.28 -17.77 1.54
C ASP A 144 30.21 -16.69 0.45
N GLY A 145 29.12 -15.92 0.44
CA GLY A 145 28.89 -14.81 -0.45
C GLY A 145 29.96 -13.73 -0.35
N THR A 146 30.10 -12.95 -1.42
CA THR A 146 31.09 -11.87 -1.53
C THR A 146 30.45 -10.60 -2.07
N CYS A 147 30.69 -9.45 -1.43
CA CYS A 147 30.18 -8.18 -1.90
C CYS A 147 30.84 -7.77 -3.21
N THR A 148 30.03 -7.64 -4.26
CA THR A 148 30.47 -7.31 -5.62
C THR A 148 29.61 -6.21 -6.23
N LYS A 149 30.12 -5.58 -7.28
CA LYS A 149 29.43 -4.52 -8.02
C LYS A 149 28.17 -5.04 -8.68
N PHE A 150 27.16 -4.18 -8.81
CA PHE A 150 25.97 -4.46 -9.59
C PHE A 150 26.29 -4.83 -11.04
N LYS A 151 25.44 -5.66 -11.61
CA LYS A 151 25.39 -5.98 -13.03
C LYS A 151 24.84 -4.81 -13.82
N GLU A 152 25.38 -4.63 -15.01
CA GLU A 152 24.95 -3.57 -15.93
C GLU A 152 23.61 -3.92 -16.59
N ILE A 153 22.92 -2.90 -17.09
CA ILE A 153 21.66 -3.06 -17.82
C ILE A 153 21.85 -3.98 -19.03
N GLY A 154 20.95 -4.94 -19.18
CA GLY A 154 20.98 -5.98 -20.21
C GLY A 154 21.81 -7.21 -19.87
N GLN A 155 22.62 -7.19 -18.81
CA GLN A 155 23.34 -8.39 -18.33
C GLN A 155 22.39 -9.41 -17.69
N GLU A 156 22.75 -10.69 -17.76
CA GLU A 156 21.97 -11.78 -17.17
C GLU A 156 22.01 -11.73 -15.64
N CYS A 157 20.89 -11.95 -14.98
CA CYS A 157 20.74 -11.92 -13.53
C CYS A 157 19.83 -13.06 -13.06
N THR A 158 19.93 -13.40 -11.77
CA THR A 158 19.05 -14.40 -11.12
C THR A 158 18.28 -13.81 -9.93
N HIS A 159 18.68 -12.62 -9.49
CA HIS A 159 18.08 -11.92 -8.37
C HIS A 159 18.05 -10.40 -8.61
N ARG A 160 17.00 -9.71 -8.16
CA ARG A 160 16.82 -8.26 -8.36
C ARG A 160 17.95 -7.39 -7.79
N HIS A 161 18.58 -7.84 -6.70
CA HIS A 161 19.70 -7.11 -6.08
C HIS A 161 20.94 -7.07 -6.95
N GLU A 162 21.09 -8.03 -7.89
CA GLU A 162 22.22 -8.04 -8.81
C GLU A 162 22.22 -6.81 -9.71
N CYS A 163 21.04 -6.29 -10.05
CA CYS A 163 20.88 -5.15 -10.94
C CYS A 163 20.98 -3.79 -10.23
N GLY A 164 21.28 -3.79 -8.92
CA GLY A 164 21.35 -2.55 -8.15
C GLY A 164 20.00 -1.94 -7.84
N ARG A 165 20.02 -0.67 -7.38
CA ARG A 165 18.82 0.04 -6.92
C ARG A 165 17.99 0.63 -8.06
N THR A 166 18.60 0.97 -9.19
CA THR A 166 17.93 1.62 -10.34
C THR A 166 17.27 0.63 -11.30
N ALA A 167 17.44 -0.66 -11.08
CA ALA A 167 16.96 -1.71 -11.95
C ALA A 167 16.49 -2.94 -11.18
N THR A 168 15.76 -3.82 -11.87
CA THR A 168 15.37 -5.14 -11.40
C THR A 168 15.78 -6.23 -12.37
N CYS A 169 15.78 -7.46 -11.89
CA CYS A 169 16.01 -8.63 -12.73
C CYS A 169 14.69 -9.02 -13.41
N TRP A 170 14.60 -8.74 -14.71
CA TRP A 170 13.37 -8.94 -15.48
C TRP A 170 13.41 -10.23 -16.29
N TYR A 171 12.37 -11.05 -16.15
CA TYR A 171 12.24 -12.35 -16.81
C TYR A 171 11.28 -12.23 -18.00
N ARG A 172 11.80 -12.41 -19.22
CA ARG A 172 11.02 -12.20 -20.45
C ARG A 172 10.02 -13.33 -20.76
N ASN A 173 10.06 -14.48 -20.09
CA ASN A 173 9.17 -15.60 -20.41
C ASN A 173 8.99 -16.64 -19.29
N THR A 174 7.82 -17.25 -19.33
CA THR A 174 7.17 -18.01 -18.28
C THR A 174 7.43 -19.53 -18.27
N TYR A 175 8.56 -20.13 -18.69
CA TYR A 175 8.69 -21.59 -18.42
C TYR A 175 10.07 -22.25 -18.47
N SER A 176 11.18 -21.54 -18.72
CA SER A 176 12.47 -22.26 -18.91
C SER A 176 13.77 -21.49 -18.65
N GLY A 177 13.72 -20.23 -18.23
CA GLY A 177 14.93 -19.43 -17.97
C GLY A 177 15.14 -19.20 -16.47
N VAL A 178 16.21 -19.76 -15.90
CA VAL A 178 16.69 -19.41 -14.55
C VAL A 178 17.26 -17.99 -14.51
N ASN A 179 17.57 -17.42 -15.68
CA ASN A 179 18.22 -16.12 -15.81
C ASN A 179 17.27 -15.08 -16.42
N GLY A 180 17.06 -13.98 -15.71
CA GLY A 180 16.48 -12.75 -16.22
C GLY A 180 17.57 -11.83 -16.79
N ARG A 181 17.19 -10.59 -17.11
CA ARG A 181 18.13 -9.53 -17.48
C ARG A 181 17.88 -8.26 -16.71
N CYS A 182 18.94 -7.54 -16.37
CA CYS A 182 18.82 -6.26 -15.67
C CYS A 182 18.12 -5.23 -16.53
N LYS A 183 17.03 -4.66 -16.00
CA LYS A 183 16.18 -3.68 -16.67
C LYS A 183 15.93 -2.51 -15.73
N ASP A 184 16.21 -1.30 -16.21
CA ASP A 184 15.95 -0.07 -15.47
C ASP A 184 14.48 0.09 -15.12
N TYR A 185 14.22 0.64 -13.94
CA TYR A 185 12.91 1.12 -13.55
C TYR A 185 12.49 2.33 -14.40
N PHE A 186 11.17 2.52 -14.49
CA PHE A 186 10.52 3.64 -15.17
C PHE A 186 10.91 3.82 -16.65
N GLN A 187 11.22 2.74 -17.37
CA GLN A 187 11.60 2.83 -18.78
C GLN A 187 10.45 2.55 -19.75
N ILE A 188 9.43 1.80 -19.33
CA ILE A 188 8.41 1.31 -20.24
C ILE A 188 7.25 2.31 -20.29
N SER A 189 7.01 2.90 -21.46
CA SER A 189 5.88 3.81 -21.69
C SER A 189 4.55 3.06 -21.78
N SER A 190 3.48 3.73 -21.37
CA SER A 190 2.11 3.23 -21.47
C SER A 190 1.73 2.93 -22.93
N GLY A 191 1.03 1.82 -23.16
CA GLY A 191 0.49 1.46 -24.48
C GLY A 191 1.50 0.87 -25.47
N ASP A 192 2.76 0.64 -25.07
CA ASP A 192 3.71 -0.08 -25.92
C ASP A 192 3.33 -1.58 -26.00
N SER A 193 2.65 -1.94 -27.09
CA SER A 193 2.22 -3.31 -27.41
C SER A 193 3.34 -4.35 -27.46
N THR A 194 4.61 -3.94 -27.54
CA THR A 194 5.77 -4.84 -27.52
C THR A 194 6.30 -5.13 -26.12
N ASN A 195 5.85 -4.37 -25.11
CA ASN A 195 6.35 -4.41 -23.75
C ASN A 195 5.36 -5.08 -22.80
N LYS A 196 5.21 -6.39 -22.97
CA LYS A 196 4.58 -7.19 -21.92
C LYS A 196 5.51 -7.28 -20.71
N VAL A 197 5.04 -6.83 -19.56
CA VAL A 197 5.75 -6.81 -18.27
C VAL A 197 5.31 -8.01 -17.43
N TRP A 198 5.17 -9.18 -18.04
CA TRP A 198 4.91 -10.41 -17.28
C TRP A 198 6.16 -10.74 -16.48
N ASN A 199 6.12 -10.50 -15.18
CA ASN A 199 7.12 -11.00 -14.25
C ASN A 199 6.63 -12.28 -13.58
N GLU A 200 6.28 -13.28 -14.39
CA GLU A 200 5.89 -14.59 -13.89
C GLU A 200 7.12 -15.53 -13.96
N PHE A 201 8.04 -15.51 -12.99
CA PHE A 201 8.90 -16.64 -12.55
C PHE A 201 9.58 -16.22 -11.23
N GLY A 202 9.68 -17.01 -10.17
CA GLY A 202 9.19 -18.35 -9.87
C GLY A 202 9.51 -18.65 -8.39
N THR A 203 8.54 -19.23 -7.67
CA THR A 203 8.67 -19.97 -6.40
C THR A 203 9.37 -19.34 -5.18
N TYR A 204 10.03 -18.18 -5.25
CA TYR A 204 10.85 -17.67 -4.13
C TYR A 204 10.36 -16.41 -3.41
N THR A 205 9.36 -15.68 -3.89
CA THR A 205 8.80 -14.56 -3.11
C THR A 205 7.32 -14.35 -3.44
N GLN A 206 6.42 -14.76 -2.55
CA GLN A 206 4.97 -14.63 -2.72
C GLN A 206 4.42 -13.20 -2.61
N ASN A 207 5.20 -12.14 -2.39
CA ASN A 207 4.63 -10.84 -1.97
C ASN A 207 5.26 -9.56 -2.53
N GLU A 208 6.18 -9.60 -3.51
CA GLU A 208 6.94 -8.41 -3.93
C GLU A 208 7.06 -8.30 -5.45
N ASP A 209 5.93 -8.02 -6.10
CA ASP A 209 5.89 -7.76 -7.54
C ASP A 209 6.31 -6.30 -7.86
N ASP A 210 7.56 -6.12 -8.27
CA ASP A 210 8.11 -4.84 -8.70
C ASP A 210 7.72 -4.49 -10.16
N SER A 211 6.85 -5.26 -10.83
CA SER A 211 6.51 -5.04 -12.26
C SER A 211 5.99 -3.64 -12.55
N HIS A 212 5.18 -3.10 -11.64
CA HIS A 212 4.68 -1.73 -11.73
C HIS A 212 5.81 -0.70 -11.83
N LEU A 213 6.96 -0.93 -11.21
CA LEU A 213 8.10 -0.01 -11.26
C LEU A 213 8.86 -0.02 -12.59
N LEU A 214 8.64 -1.01 -13.47
CA LEU A 214 9.18 -0.97 -14.83
C LEU A 214 8.43 0.04 -15.70
N CYS A 215 7.17 0.34 -15.36
CA CYS A 215 6.32 1.29 -16.06
C CYS A 215 6.66 2.74 -15.70
N GLN A 216 6.72 3.62 -16.71
CA GLN A 216 6.87 5.07 -16.52
C GLN A 216 5.71 5.67 -15.71
N SER A 217 4.48 5.20 -15.95
CA SER A 217 3.27 5.54 -15.18
C SER A 217 3.30 4.96 -13.76
N GLN A 218 4.21 4.01 -13.50
CA GLN A 218 4.24 3.12 -12.34
C GLN A 218 2.93 2.35 -12.11
N TYR A 219 2.14 2.20 -13.17
CA TYR A 219 0.93 1.39 -13.20
C TYR A 219 1.11 0.26 -14.20
N TYR A 220 0.86 -0.95 -13.71
CA TYR A 220 0.90 -2.18 -14.49
C TYR A 220 -0.48 -2.82 -14.42
N ASN A 221 -1.06 -3.08 -15.59
CA ASN A 221 -2.33 -3.79 -15.68
C ASN A 221 -2.05 -5.29 -15.59
N THR A 222 -2.45 -5.92 -14.49
CA THR A 222 -2.24 -7.35 -14.23
C THR A 222 -3.01 -8.26 -15.18
N ASP A 223 -4.14 -7.80 -15.73
CA ASP A 223 -4.97 -8.59 -16.63
C ASP A 223 -4.37 -8.66 -18.03
N THR A 224 -3.82 -7.55 -18.52
CA THR A 224 -3.23 -7.46 -19.86
C THR A 224 -1.72 -7.71 -19.87
N GLY A 225 -1.08 -7.57 -18.71
CA GLY A 225 0.35 -7.70 -18.52
C GLY A 225 1.15 -6.60 -19.21
N ILE A 226 0.61 -5.40 -19.34
CA ILE A 226 1.27 -4.25 -19.99
C ILE A 226 1.26 -3.02 -19.08
N CYS A 227 2.19 -2.10 -19.34
CA CYS A 227 2.14 -0.76 -18.76
C CYS A 227 1.00 0.04 -19.39
N GLU A 228 0.15 0.60 -18.55
CA GLU A 228 -0.94 1.48 -18.94
C GLU A 228 -0.89 2.74 -18.08
N ASP A 229 -1.64 3.76 -18.48
CA ASP A 229 -1.99 4.83 -17.54
C ASP A 229 -3.11 4.32 -16.62
N GLY A 230 -3.11 4.77 -15.38
CA GLY A 230 -4.14 4.37 -14.42
C GLY A 230 -5.50 4.95 -14.81
N ASN A 231 -6.58 4.21 -14.55
CA ASN A 231 -7.95 4.71 -14.73
C ASN A 231 -8.31 5.70 -13.61
N LEU A 232 -9.24 6.60 -13.89
CA LEU A 232 -9.77 7.59 -12.94
C LEU A 232 -11.09 7.13 -12.33
N SER A 233 -11.24 7.25 -11.01
CA SER A 233 -12.53 7.03 -10.34
C SER A 233 -13.44 8.24 -10.51
N LEU A 234 -14.55 8.08 -11.25
CA LEU A 234 -15.46 9.20 -11.54
C LEU A 234 -16.28 9.63 -10.33
N GLU A 235 -16.50 8.71 -9.39
CA GLU A 235 -17.32 8.93 -8.20
C GLU A 235 -16.48 8.83 -6.92
N LYS A 236 -15.16 9.07 -6.97
CA LYS A 236 -14.30 8.96 -5.79
C LYS A 236 -14.85 9.74 -4.58
N GLY A 237 -14.90 9.06 -3.45
CA GLY A 237 -15.42 9.55 -2.18
C GLY A 237 -16.93 9.74 -2.07
N LYS A 238 -17.71 9.34 -3.10
CA LYS A 238 -19.16 9.24 -2.99
C LYS A 238 -19.58 7.98 -2.27
N GLU A 239 -20.71 8.05 -1.57
CA GLU A 239 -21.30 6.88 -0.92
C GLU A 239 -21.70 5.83 -1.98
N CYS A 240 -21.46 4.56 -1.67
CA CYS A 240 -21.75 3.45 -2.56
C CYS A 240 -22.31 2.25 -1.80
N THR A 241 -22.90 1.31 -2.53
CA THR A 241 -23.35 0.02 -1.99
C THR A 241 -22.61 -1.16 -2.60
N ALA A 242 -22.17 -1.00 -3.85
CA ALA A 242 -21.37 -1.96 -4.60
C ALA A 242 -20.36 -1.24 -5.51
N ASP A 243 -19.35 -1.98 -5.99
CA ASP A 243 -18.33 -1.44 -6.91
C ASP A 243 -18.94 -0.86 -8.19
N THR A 244 -20.08 -1.37 -8.65
CA THR A 244 -20.80 -0.84 -9.82
C THR A 244 -21.29 0.60 -9.66
N ASP A 245 -21.42 1.09 -8.43
CA ASP A 245 -21.76 2.48 -8.12
C ASP A 245 -20.54 3.42 -8.26
N CYS A 246 -19.35 2.85 -8.48
CA CYS A 246 -18.08 3.54 -8.53
C CYS A 246 -17.43 3.41 -9.92
N PRO A 247 -18.08 3.91 -11.00
CA PRO A 247 -17.55 3.79 -12.34
C PRO A 247 -16.22 4.52 -12.49
N SER A 248 -15.36 3.97 -13.34
CA SER A 248 -14.17 4.67 -13.82
C SER A 248 -14.41 5.33 -15.19
N ASP A 249 -13.44 6.09 -15.65
CA ASP A 249 -13.36 6.62 -17.03
C ASP A 249 -13.25 5.53 -18.11
N LYS A 250 -12.94 4.27 -17.72
CA LYS A 250 -12.88 3.11 -18.61
C LYS A 250 -14.11 2.22 -18.42
N THR A 251 -14.82 1.95 -19.52
CA THR A 251 -16.03 1.10 -19.49
C THR A 251 -15.74 -0.29 -18.93
N GLY A 252 -16.55 -0.72 -17.96
CA GLY A 252 -16.44 -2.03 -17.33
C GLY A 252 -15.38 -2.12 -16.24
N VAL A 253 -14.67 -1.02 -15.95
CA VAL A 253 -13.74 -0.91 -14.82
C VAL A 253 -14.38 -0.03 -13.75
N PHE A 254 -14.29 -0.49 -12.51
CA PHE A 254 -14.90 0.15 -11.36
C PHE A 254 -13.87 0.32 -10.25
N ALA A 255 -13.95 1.44 -9.53
CA ALA A 255 -13.24 1.59 -8.26
C ALA A 255 -13.90 0.70 -7.20
N LYS A 256 -13.14 0.34 -6.18
CA LYS A 256 -13.66 -0.46 -5.08
C LYS A 256 -14.64 0.37 -4.24
N CYS A 257 -15.77 -0.21 -3.86
CA CYS A 257 -16.67 0.35 -2.86
C CYS A 257 -16.19 -0.10 -1.46
N SER A 258 -15.32 0.72 -0.86
CA SER A 258 -14.58 0.40 0.37
C SER A 258 -15.30 0.93 1.61
N CYS A 259 -15.17 0.24 2.74
CA CYS A 259 -15.70 0.71 4.02
C CYS A 259 -14.98 1.96 4.49
N GLY A 260 -15.75 3.00 4.85
CA GLY A 260 -15.24 4.14 5.61
C GLY A 260 -15.52 3.99 7.09
N TRP A 261 -14.99 4.92 7.90
CA TRP A 261 -15.31 5.01 9.33
C TRP A 261 -16.52 5.94 9.52
N SER A 262 -17.68 5.38 9.89
CA SER A 262 -18.89 6.17 10.22
C SER A 262 -19.72 5.49 11.32
N SER A 263 -20.65 6.22 11.96
CA SER A 263 -21.56 5.65 12.96
C SER A 263 -22.59 4.70 12.36
N THR A 264 -22.76 4.74 11.04
CA THR A 264 -23.72 3.92 10.30
C THR A 264 -23.06 2.89 9.37
N GLY A 265 -21.73 2.71 9.42
CA GLY A 265 -21.01 1.74 8.59
C GLY A 265 -21.10 2.03 7.09
N LYS A 266 -20.88 3.29 6.67
CA LYS A 266 -20.97 3.70 5.26
C LYS A 266 -19.79 3.19 4.44
N LYS A 267 -20.04 3.00 3.15
CA LYS A 267 -19.02 2.72 2.14
C LYS A 267 -18.87 3.91 1.20
N TYR A 268 -17.67 4.06 0.66
CA TYR A 268 -17.36 5.10 -0.30
C TYR A 268 -16.56 4.53 -1.47
N CYS A 269 -16.75 5.11 -2.65
CA CYS A 269 -15.93 4.79 -3.81
C CYS A 269 -14.49 5.21 -3.57
N ASP A 270 -13.57 4.26 -3.76
CA ASP A 270 -12.14 4.48 -3.59
C ASP A 270 -11.53 5.27 -4.75
N VAL A 271 -10.25 5.58 -4.61
CA VAL A 271 -9.41 6.09 -5.70
C VAL A 271 -8.86 4.94 -6.54
N LEU A 272 -8.65 5.19 -7.83
CA LEU A 272 -7.97 4.30 -8.76
C LEU A 272 -6.57 4.82 -9.06
N ALA A 273 -5.77 3.99 -9.74
CA ALA A 273 -4.37 4.31 -10.00
C ALA A 273 -4.16 5.62 -10.77
N GLY A 274 -5.12 6.09 -11.56
CA GLY A 274 -5.01 7.36 -12.29
C GLY A 274 -5.32 8.60 -11.46
N ASP A 275 -5.94 8.44 -10.29
CA ASP A 275 -6.35 9.57 -9.46
C ASP A 275 -5.17 10.33 -8.85
N GLU A 276 -5.35 11.63 -8.62
CA GLU A 276 -4.37 12.57 -8.07
C GLU A 276 -3.67 12.04 -6.81
N GLU A 277 -4.41 11.36 -5.92
CA GLU A 277 -3.87 10.79 -4.68
C GLU A 277 -2.75 9.76 -4.96
N TRP A 278 -2.95 8.92 -5.98
CA TRP A 278 -1.94 7.95 -6.41
C TRP A 278 -0.85 8.59 -7.27
N GLU A 279 -1.17 9.61 -8.07
CA GLU A 279 -0.18 10.39 -8.82
C GLU A 279 0.81 11.12 -7.88
N ASP A 280 0.31 11.72 -6.81
CA ASP A 280 1.10 12.38 -5.78
C ASP A 280 2.05 11.40 -5.10
N ALA A 281 1.53 10.23 -4.69
CA ALA A 281 2.33 9.18 -4.06
C ALA A 281 3.46 8.70 -4.97
N ARG A 282 3.15 8.49 -6.26
CA ARG A 282 4.11 8.08 -7.29
C ARG A 282 5.18 9.14 -7.56
N THR A 283 4.78 10.40 -7.67
CA THR A 283 5.68 11.52 -7.88
C THR A 283 6.64 11.71 -6.70
N ALA A 284 6.12 11.62 -5.47
CA ALA A 284 6.93 11.65 -4.26
C ALA A 284 7.89 10.46 -4.20
N PHE A 285 7.44 9.26 -4.59
CA PHE A 285 8.32 8.09 -4.68
C PHE A 285 9.47 8.32 -5.66
N LYS A 286 9.20 8.78 -6.89
CA LYS A 286 10.26 9.06 -7.88
C LYS A 286 11.27 10.07 -7.34
N THR A 287 10.80 11.13 -6.69
CA THR A 287 11.66 12.14 -6.04
C THR A 287 12.54 11.52 -4.96
N TYR A 288 11.96 10.70 -4.08
CA TYR A 288 12.70 9.96 -3.06
C TYR A 288 13.72 9.00 -3.67
N PHE A 289 13.30 8.23 -4.68
CA PHE A 289 14.08 7.23 -5.35
C PHE A 289 15.30 7.84 -6.06
N ASP A 290 15.10 8.93 -6.80
CA ASP A 290 16.19 9.66 -7.45
C ASP A 290 17.19 10.26 -6.46
N ALA A 291 16.72 10.75 -5.31
CA ALA A 291 17.58 11.29 -4.27
C ALA A 291 18.40 10.22 -3.52
N THR A 292 18.05 8.94 -3.65
CA THR A 292 18.64 7.84 -2.88
C THR A 292 19.31 6.76 -3.72
N LYS A 293 19.24 6.86 -5.05
CA LYS A 293 19.72 5.82 -5.95
C LYS A 293 21.21 5.51 -5.82
N ASP A 294 22.00 6.50 -5.41
CA ASP A 294 23.45 6.36 -5.28
C ASP A 294 23.86 5.94 -3.85
N ASP A 295 23.30 6.56 -2.82
CA ASP A 295 23.85 6.39 -1.46
C ASP A 295 23.13 5.33 -0.61
N CYS A 296 22.12 4.66 -1.16
CA CYS A 296 21.31 3.73 -0.39
C CYS A 296 21.57 2.27 -0.70
N ASN A 297 21.63 1.43 0.34
CA ASN A 297 21.78 0.00 0.18
C ASN A 297 20.64 -0.61 -0.65
N VAL A 298 21.01 -1.53 -1.55
CA VAL A 298 20.10 -2.20 -2.50
C VAL A 298 18.98 -3.00 -1.83
N ALA A 299 19.19 -3.47 -0.61
CA ALA A 299 18.20 -4.18 0.20
C ALA A 299 17.26 -3.22 0.96
N SER A 300 17.66 -1.96 1.17
CA SER A 300 16.80 -0.88 1.67
C SER A 300 16.17 -0.07 0.53
N ARG A 301 15.98 -0.69 -0.65
CA ARG A 301 15.42 -0.01 -1.83
C ARG A 301 14.05 0.63 -1.57
N TRP A 302 13.24 -0.01 -0.73
CA TRP A 302 11.88 0.45 -0.37
C TRP A 302 11.77 1.00 1.06
N GLY A 303 12.86 0.92 1.84
CA GLY A 303 12.92 1.38 3.22
C GLY A 303 13.29 2.85 3.33
N GLU A 304 13.32 3.35 4.57
CA GLU A 304 13.90 4.65 4.89
C GLU A 304 15.41 4.61 4.59
N CYS A 305 15.94 5.73 4.10
CA CYS A 305 17.36 5.89 3.84
C CYS A 305 17.83 7.29 4.29
N ASN A 306 19.01 7.74 3.84
CA ASN A 306 19.66 8.98 4.24
C ASN A 306 18.90 10.31 3.95
N VAL A 307 17.65 10.25 3.46
CA VAL A 307 16.75 11.40 3.22
C VAL A 307 15.38 11.21 3.89
N PRO A 308 15.31 11.13 5.23
CA PRO A 308 14.11 10.76 5.97
C PRO A 308 12.89 11.65 5.65
N LYS A 309 13.10 12.94 5.35
CA LYS A 309 12.02 13.86 4.96
C LYS A 309 11.31 13.42 3.67
N LEU A 310 12.07 13.05 2.64
CA LEU A 310 11.49 12.60 1.36
C LEU A 310 10.82 11.23 1.51
N TYR A 311 11.41 10.34 2.31
CA TYR A 311 10.80 9.05 2.63
C TYR A 311 9.46 9.24 3.35
N LYS A 312 9.40 10.07 4.39
CA LYS A 312 8.16 10.39 5.11
C LYS A 312 7.09 11.00 4.20
N ASP A 313 7.45 11.95 3.34
CA ASP A 313 6.53 12.55 2.37
C ASP A 313 5.91 11.50 1.42
N TRP A 314 6.76 10.65 0.83
CA TRP A 314 6.29 9.56 -0.02
C TRP A 314 5.39 8.58 0.73
N ARG A 315 5.84 8.08 1.90
CA ARG A 315 5.08 7.13 2.72
C ARG A 315 3.73 7.72 3.13
N CYS A 316 3.70 8.99 3.50
CA CYS A 316 2.47 9.68 3.84
C CYS A 316 1.48 9.71 2.68
N LYS A 317 1.91 10.13 1.49
CA LYS A 317 1.05 10.19 0.29
C LYS A 317 0.57 8.80 -0.13
N LYS A 318 1.45 7.80 -0.11
CA LYS A 318 1.10 6.40 -0.38
C LYS A 318 0.04 5.87 0.57
N LEU A 319 0.25 6.04 1.88
CA LEU A 319 -0.70 5.58 2.89
C LEU A 319 -2.05 6.31 2.79
N LYS A 320 -2.05 7.59 2.43
CA LYS A 320 -3.29 8.35 2.16
C LYS A 320 -4.06 7.80 0.97
N ALA A 321 -3.38 7.45 -0.13
CA ALA A 321 -4.01 6.85 -1.30
C ALA A 321 -4.53 5.43 -1.01
N GLU A 322 -3.75 4.59 -0.32
CA GLU A 322 -4.14 3.21 0.05
C GLU A 322 -5.32 3.15 1.03
N ASN A 323 -5.49 4.20 1.84
CA ASN A 323 -6.52 4.27 2.88
C ASN A 323 -7.52 5.40 2.61
N TYR A 324 -7.68 5.82 1.35
CA TYR A 324 -8.48 6.99 1.00
C TYR A 324 -9.91 6.88 1.55
N ALA A 325 -10.62 5.78 1.27
CA ALA A 325 -11.97 5.57 1.78
C ALA A 325 -12.05 5.54 3.32
N TYR A 326 -11.04 5.00 4.02
CA TYR A 326 -10.97 5.05 5.48
C TYR A 326 -10.75 6.47 6.02
N LEU A 327 -10.08 7.33 5.26
CA LEU A 327 -9.87 8.73 5.65
C LEU A 327 -11.10 9.62 5.40
N LEU A 328 -12.11 9.11 4.67
CA LEU A 328 -13.41 9.74 4.52
C LEU A 328 -14.30 9.44 5.73
N TYR A 329 -14.10 10.18 6.81
CA TYR A 329 -14.97 10.14 7.98
C TYR A 329 -15.53 11.52 8.28
N ASN A 330 -16.78 11.54 8.76
CA ASN A 330 -17.40 12.79 9.18
C ASN A 330 -16.96 13.16 10.61
N LYS A 331 -16.10 14.18 10.72
CA LYS A 331 -15.60 14.69 12.01
C LYS A 331 -16.71 15.12 12.96
N THR A 332 -17.87 15.57 12.46
CA THR A 332 -18.98 15.97 13.33
C THR A 332 -19.76 14.78 13.89
N GLU A 333 -19.68 13.64 13.22
CA GLU A 333 -20.38 12.41 13.58
C GLU A 333 -19.59 11.57 14.59
N LEU A 334 -18.26 11.55 14.46
CA LEU A 334 -17.39 10.71 15.29
C LEU A 334 -16.31 11.53 16.02
N THR A 335 -16.70 12.12 17.15
CA THR A 335 -15.80 12.91 17.99
C THR A 335 -14.62 12.10 18.57
N CYS A 336 -14.80 10.79 18.75
CA CYS A 336 -13.75 9.88 19.22
C CYS A 336 -12.75 9.45 18.13
N MET A 337 -12.91 9.85 16.87
CA MET A 337 -11.98 9.44 15.80
C MET A 337 -10.56 9.94 16.03
N GLU A 338 -10.37 11.08 16.71
CA GLU A 338 -9.03 11.55 17.07
C GLU A 338 -8.34 10.61 18.08
N THR A 339 -9.10 9.90 18.91
CA THR A 339 -8.57 8.82 19.77
C THR A 339 -8.34 7.55 18.97
N LEU A 340 -9.25 7.23 18.04
CA LEU A 340 -9.20 6.01 17.24
C LEU A 340 -7.96 5.96 16.34
N LYS A 341 -7.59 7.08 15.71
CA LYS A 341 -6.41 7.14 14.82
C LYS A 341 -5.11 6.77 15.54
N LYS A 342 -4.97 7.18 16.80
CA LYS A 342 -3.78 6.87 17.62
C LYS A 342 -3.68 5.40 18.02
N SER A 343 -4.79 4.69 17.89
CA SER A 343 -5.04 3.42 18.55
C SER A 343 -5.23 2.28 17.56
N LEU A 344 -5.71 2.58 16.34
CA LEU A 344 -5.87 1.57 15.31
C LEU A 344 -4.55 1.30 14.57
N PRO A 345 -4.22 0.01 14.32
CA PRO A 345 -3.07 -0.36 13.50
C PRO A 345 -3.04 0.32 12.14
N ILE A 346 -4.19 0.46 11.48
CA ILE A 346 -4.30 1.06 10.13
C ILE A 346 -3.88 2.54 10.08
N PHE A 347 -4.10 3.28 11.17
CA PHE A 347 -3.75 4.69 11.27
C PHE A 347 -2.40 4.94 11.93
N LYS A 348 -1.84 3.93 12.62
CA LYS A 348 -0.52 4.03 13.26
C LYS A 348 0.55 4.48 12.26
N ASP A 349 0.61 3.83 11.10
CA ASP A 349 1.58 4.16 10.07
C ASP A 349 1.29 5.55 9.47
N ILE A 350 0.01 5.89 9.29
CA ILE A 350 -0.39 7.23 8.80
C ILE A 350 0.08 8.31 9.78
N GLU A 351 -0.13 8.13 11.08
CA GLU A 351 0.35 9.06 12.11
C GLU A 351 1.87 9.16 12.18
N GLU A 352 2.57 8.04 12.01
CA GLU A 352 4.03 8.01 12.04
C GLU A 352 4.66 8.79 10.88
N PHE A 353 4.06 8.70 9.69
CA PHE A 353 4.63 9.28 8.47
C PHE A 353 4.04 10.63 8.08
N CYS A 354 2.83 10.96 8.52
CA CYS A 354 2.15 12.20 8.17
C CYS A 354 2.05 13.15 9.36
N ASP A 355 2.99 14.10 9.45
CA ASP A 355 2.99 15.14 10.49
C ASP A 355 1.69 16.01 10.50
N ASP A 356 0.88 15.95 9.44
CA ASP A 356 -0.39 16.66 9.27
C ASP A 356 -1.48 15.80 8.58
N ALA A 357 -1.49 14.47 8.77
CA ALA A 357 -2.37 13.57 8.00
C ALA A 357 -3.86 13.95 8.02
N PHE A 358 -4.33 14.58 9.09
CA PHE A 358 -5.75 14.68 9.42
C PHE A 358 -6.34 16.08 9.32
N THR A 359 -5.60 17.05 8.79
CA THR A 359 -6.10 18.40 8.44
C THR A 359 -6.84 18.44 7.09
N PHE A 360 -7.36 17.30 6.59
CA PHE A 360 -8.13 17.19 5.35
C PHE A 360 -9.41 18.04 5.24
N SER A 361 -9.84 18.75 6.30
CA SER A 361 -11.15 19.43 6.33
C SER A 361 -11.11 20.95 6.26
N LYS A 362 -9.97 21.60 5.98
CA LYS A 362 -9.92 23.08 5.94
C LYS A 362 -9.87 23.72 4.55
N LEU A 363 -9.42 23.00 3.52
CA LEU A 363 -9.16 23.62 2.21
C LEU A 363 -10.38 23.69 1.28
N SER A 364 -11.35 22.78 1.39
CA SER A 364 -12.50 22.77 0.45
C SER A 364 -13.63 23.74 0.82
N VAL A 365 -13.70 24.22 2.07
CA VAL A 365 -14.77 25.16 2.50
C VAL A 365 -14.35 26.62 2.29
N VAL A 366 -13.06 26.94 2.39
CA VAL A 366 -12.58 28.34 2.22
C VAL A 366 -12.58 28.76 0.74
N ALA A 367 -12.35 27.82 -0.19
CA ALA A 367 -12.41 28.11 -1.63
C ALA A 367 -13.84 28.48 -2.09
N ILE A 368 -14.88 27.87 -1.50
CA ILE A 368 -16.28 28.18 -1.84
C ILE A 368 -16.70 29.55 -1.30
N ILE A 369 -16.19 29.97 -0.14
CA ILE A 369 -16.49 31.29 0.44
C ILE A 369 -15.79 32.42 -0.34
N CYS A 370 -14.58 32.20 -0.85
CA CYS A 370 -13.88 33.23 -1.65
C CYS A 370 -14.54 33.45 -3.03
N VAL A 371 -15.07 32.42 -3.68
CA VAL A 371 -15.75 32.57 -4.98
C VAL A 371 -17.11 33.28 -4.83
N MET A 372 -17.83 33.02 -3.74
CA MET A 372 -19.11 33.70 -3.45
C MET A 372 -18.92 35.21 -3.16
N LEU A 373 -17.85 35.60 -2.46
CA LEU A 373 -17.59 37.01 -2.14
C LEU A 373 -17.10 37.85 -3.34
N THR A 374 -16.57 37.22 -4.38
CA THR A 374 -16.21 37.95 -5.62
C THR A 374 -17.39 38.19 -6.56
N LEU A 375 -18.50 37.49 -6.39
CA LEU A 375 -19.69 37.62 -7.25
C LEU A 375 -20.66 38.72 -6.79
N GLU A 376 -20.63 39.13 -5.52
CA GLU A 376 -21.46 40.24 -5.00
C GLU A 376 -20.88 41.64 -5.26
N VAL A 377 -19.65 41.75 -5.78
CA VAL A 377 -19.04 43.06 -6.13
C VAL A 377 -19.31 43.45 -7.59
N PHE A 378 -20.02 42.62 -8.36
CA PHE A 378 -20.34 42.84 -9.78
C PHE A 378 -21.85 42.91 -10.10
N GLN A 379 -22.70 43.16 -9.09
CA GLN A 379 -24.07 43.65 -9.28
C GLN A 379 -24.22 45.00 -8.57
#